data_AF-A0A449HZY9-F1
#
_entry.id   AF-A0A449HZY9-F1
#
_cell.length_a   1.000
_cell.length_b   1.000
_cell.length_c   1.000
_cell.angle_alpha   90.00
_cell.angle_beta   90.00
_cell.angle_gamma   90.00
#
_symmetry.space_group_name_H-M   'P 1'
#
loop_
_entity.id
_entity.type
_entity.pdbx_description
1 polymer ?
#
loop_
_entity_poly.entity_id
_entity_poly.type
_entity_poly.pdbx_seq_one_letter_code
_entity_poly.pdbx_strand_id
1 'polypeptide(L)'
;MKKNVLFFAAGLLAFASCSQDETTGLDNGGAIKFRPSIGAVTRGPVITQANLSPFRVTAHDGTTNLFTNLEVSSSDGGTTWTTAQTYYWPTSGSLKFFAYAPATVAGAAVNATSQKIAGFTPAPVVADQKDLVISYNTGTKAANETSGVAMNFKHALSQIEVKAKCSNSNMRIIVKGVKICRIPSTADFTFPTSPTVTGYELLQSQWSGPSNLKDYSTSLSSPVTLTSSEANITGDHNFLMIPQQLTGWTGGTSADGAYLSVLCQISSKDGSDYVQLYPDAPGLYAYSSVKIATDWKPGKKYIYTLNYCGPGGGAGQVDPSPTDPQNPSDPTIDPTPGTGGDPILGGPIKFTVTVDNWADENVGINM
;
A
#
# COMPACT_ATOMS: atom_id res chain seq x y z
N MET A 1 -92.51 17.03 -13.83
CA MET A 1 -91.67 16.16 -12.97
C MET A 1 -90.23 16.61 -13.16
N LYS A 2 -89.38 16.96 -12.19
CA LYS A 2 -89.45 17.21 -10.74
C LYS A 2 -88.33 18.24 -10.40
N LYS A 3 -88.72 19.27 -9.64
CA LYS A 3 -88.04 20.08 -8.60
C LYS A 3 -86.50 20.29 -8.60
N ASN A 4 -86.17 21.60 -8.54
CA ASN A 4 -85.03 22.26 -7.89
C ASN A 4 -84.36 21.49 -6.74
N VAL A 5 -83.03 21.52 -6.67
CA VAL A 5 -82.29 21.74 -5.41
C VAL A 5 -81.04 22.59 -5.69
N LEU A 6 -81.04 23.77 -5.09
CA LEU A 6 -79.90 24.67 -4.86
C LEU A 6 -79.09 24.09 -3.68
N PHE A 7 -77.76 24.07 -3.76
CA PHE A 7 -76.92 24.01 -2.56
C PHE A 7 -75.95 25.19 -2.55
N PHE A 8 -76.25 26.12 -1.65
CA PHE A 8 -75.37 27.17 -1.15
C PHE A 8 -74.34 26.52 -0.21
N ALA A 9 -73.06 26.80 -0.40
CA ALA A 9 -72.05 26.63 0.64
C ALA A 9 -71.20 27.92 0.67
N ALA A 10 -71.28 28.61 1.81
CA ALA A 10 -70.61 29.86 2.09
C ALA A 10 -69.30 29.61 2.86
N GLY A 11 -68.31 30.49 2.64
CA GLY A 11 -67.41 30.98 3.68
C GLY A 11 -66.01 30.36 3.75
N LEU A 12 -65.00 31.13 3.31
CA LEU A 12 -64.06 31.87 4.18
C LEU A 12 -62.89 32.41 3.34
N LEU A 13 -62.88 33.73 3.13
CA LEU A 13 -61.69 34.46 2.69
C LEU A 13 -60.73 34.55 3.88
N ALA A 14 -59.70 33.71 3.91
CA ALA A 14 -58.58 33.89 4.81
C ALA A 14 -57.56 34.82 4.14
N PHE A 15 -57.45 36.05 4.65
CA PHE A 15 -56.28 36.90 4.44
C PHE A 15 -55.10 36.27 5.20
N ALA A 16 -54.28 35.48 4.50
CA ALA A 16 -52.97 35.10 5.02
C ALA A 16 -51.95 36.16 4.57
N SER A 17 -51.74 37.09 5.50
CA SER A 17 -50.62 38.01 5.63
C SER A 17 -49.35 37.52 4.92
N CYS A 18 -48.75 38.41 4.13
CA CYS A 18 -47.31 38.41 3.91
C CYS A 18 -46.62 38.62 5.27
N SER A 19 -46.43 37.56 6.06
CA SER A 19 -45.34 37.57 7.04
C SER A 19 -44.07 37.28 6.25
N GLN A 20 -43.40 38.37 5.87
CA GLN A 20 -41.94 38.38 5.81
C GLN A 20 -41.45 37.81 7.14
N ASP A 21 -41.14 36.52 7.12
CA ASP A 21 -40.31 35.94 8.16
C ASP A 21 -38.88 36.26 7.74
N GLU A 22 -38.41 37.45 8.15
CA GLU A 22 -37.00 37.69 8.38
C GLU A 22 -36.55 36.70 9.47
N THR A 23 -36.38 35.44 9.08
CA THR A 23 -35.41 34.63 9.75
C THR A 23 -34.08 35.22 9.31
N THR A 24 -33.34 35.81 10.25
CA THR A 24 -31.88 35.86 10.17
C THR A 24 -31.38 34.42 10.24
N GLY A 25 -31.73 33.63 9.23
CA GLY A 25 -31.07 32.38 8.92
C GLY A 25 -29.64 32.78 8.60
N LEU A 26 -28.77 32.67 9.59
CA LEU A 26 -27.38 32.36 9.32
C LEU A 26 -27.45 31.20 8.33
N ASP A 27 -27.16 31.48 7.06
CA ASP A 27 -27.02 30.48 6.03
C ASP A 27 -25.85 29.59 6.46
N ASN A 28 -26.17 28.55 7.24
CA ASN A 28 -25.22 27.60 7.80
C ASN A 28 -24.56 26.76 6.69
N GLY A 29 -24.87 27.01 5.41
CA GLY A 29 -24.30 26.29 4.30
C GLY A 29 -24.69 24.81 4.26
N GLY A 30 -24.31 24.15 3.18
CA GLY A 30 -24.37 22.71 3.03
C GLY A 30 -23.33 22.01 3.90
N ALA A 31 -23.62 20.76 4.24
CA ALA A 31 -22.67 19.89 4.94
C ALA A 31 -21.41 19.67 4.09
N ILE A 32 -20.25 19.59 4.75
CA ILE A 32 -18.99 19.22 4.13
C ILE A 32 -19.07 17.76 3.69
N LYS A 33 -18.76 17.50 2.42
CA LYS A 33 -18.73 16.16 1.80
C LYS A 33 -17.37 15.91 1.16
N PHE A 34 -17.04 14.63 0.96
CA PHE A 34 -15.78 14.21 0.36
C PHE A 34 -16.03 13.36 -0.88
N ARG A 35 -15.13 13.50 -1.86
CA ARG A 35 -15.05 12.67 -3.07
C ARG A 35 -13.68 12.00 -3.13
N PRO A 36 -13.53 10.81 -2.53
CA PRO A 36 -12.28 10.06 -2.56
C PRO A 36 -11.96 9.55 -3.95
N SER A 37 -10.69 9.52 -4.32
CA SER A 37 -10.17 8.84 -5.49
C SER A 37 -8.81 8.24 -5.15
N ILE A 38 -8.43 7.16 -5.83
CA ILE A 38 -7.12 6.53 -5.66
C ILE A 38 -6.72 5.84 -6.96
N GLY A 39 -5.42 5.89 -7.25
CA GLY A 39 -4.82 5.19 -8.37
C GLY A 39 -4.85 3.67 -8.26
N ALA A 40 -5.08 2.98 -9.38
CA ALA A 40 -4.96 1.54 -9.47
C ALA A 40 -3.56 1.10 -9.93
N VAL A 41 -3.21 -0.13 -9.58
CA VAL A 41 -2.09 -0.88 -10.14
C VAL A 41 -2.59 -1.69 -11.32
N THR A 42 -1.86 -1.75 -12.43
CA THR A 42 -2.23 -2.62 -13.55
C THR A 42 -2.02 -4.11 -13.25
N ARG A 43 -1.27 -4.48 -12.20
CA ARG A 43 -0.78 -5.86 -11.93
C ARG A 43 -0.48 -6.17 -10.44
N GLY A 44 -1.43 -6.11 -9.51
CA GLY A 44 -1.23 -6.52 -8.10
C GLY A 44 -2.55 -6.57 -7.31
N PRO A 45 -2.59 -6.91 -6.00
CA PRO A 45 -3.78 -6.66 -5.19
C PRO A 45 -4.00 -5.15 -5.14
N VAL A 46 -5.01 -4.69 -5.89
CA VAL A 46 -5.23 -3.28 -6.18
C VAL A 46 -6.05 -2.65 -5.06
N ILE A 47 -5.56 -1.59 -4.41
CA ILE A 47 -6.49 -0.63 -3.79
C ILE A 47 -7.04 0.25 -4.91
N THR A 48 -8.34 0.10 -5.12
CA THR A 48 -9.19 0.92 -5.98
C THR A 48 -10.06 1.78 -5.07
N GLN A 49 -10.82 2.70 -5.66
CA GLN A 49 -11.87 3.40 -4.92
C GLN A 49 -12.87 2.41 -4.29
N ALA A 50 -13.13 1.28 -4.94
CA ALA A 50 -14.14 0.32 -4.51
C ALA A 50 -13.78 -0.50 -3.27
N ASN A 51 -12.49 -0.59 -2.94
CA ASN A 51 -11.99 -1.28 -1.75
C ASN A 51 -11.06 -0.41 -0.89
N LEU A 52 -11.12 0.91 -1.09
CA LEU A 52 -10.49 1.87 -0.19
C LEU A 52 -11.10 1.68 1.20
N SER A 53 -10.25 1.35 2.18
CA SER A 53 -10.66 1.20 3.57
C SER A 53 -11.25 2.51 4.11
N PRO A 54 -12.09 2.46 5.17
CA PRO A 54 -12.47 3.66 5.90
C PRO A 54 -11.25 4.52 6.20
N PHE A 55 -11.38 5.83 6.03
CA PHE A 55 -10.29 6.79 6.19
C PHE A 55 -10.69 7.88 7.17
N ARG A 56 -9.70 8.62 7.66
CA ARG A 56 -9.92 9.75 8.57
C ARG A 56 -9.56 11.05 7.90
N VAL A 57 -10.35 12.09 8.16
CA VAL A 57 -10.12 13.45 7.68
C VAL A 57 -10.01 14.41 8.85
N THR A 58 -9.02 15.29 8.80
CA THR A 58 -8.93 16.46 9.68
C THR A 58 -9.09 17.71 8.82
N ALA A 59 -9.89 18.67 9.29
CA ALA A 59 -10.05 19.97 8.67
C ALA A 59 -9.66 21.11 9.62
N HIS A 60 -8.90 22.08 9.12
CA HIS A 60 -8.55 23.29 9.87
C HIS A 60 -8.31 24.49 8.93
N ASP A 61 -8.45 25.71 9.45
CA ASP A 61 -8.19 26.96 8.70
C ASP A 61 -6.70 27.36 8.66
N GLY A 62 -5.86 26.64 9.40
CA GLY A 62 -4.43 26.94 9.57
C GLY A 62 -4.06 27.29 11.01
N THR A 63 -5.05 27.59 11.85
CA THR A 63 -4.88 27.91 13.26
C THR A 63 -5.80 27.08 14.15
N THR A 64 -7.06 26.89 13.75
CA THR A 64 -8.08 26.18 14.52
C THR A 64 -8.62 24.99 13.76
N ASN A 65 -8.74 23.86 14.45
CA ASN A 65 -9.41 22.68 13.90
C ASN A 65 -10.91 22.92 13.82
N LEU A 66 -11.51 22.67 12.66
CA LEU A 66 -12.95 22.51 12.55
C LEU A 66 -13.36 21.12 13.08
N PHE A 67 -12.62 20.09 12.69
CA PHE A 67 -12.70 18.74 13.23
C PHE A 67 -11.39 17.98 13.03
N THR A 68 -11.17 16.96 13.85
CA THR A 68 -10.02 16.07 13.77
C THR A 68 -10.47 14.63 13.63
N ASN A 69 -9.79 13.85 12.78
CA ASN A 69 -10.00 12.42 12.62
C ASN A 69 -11.47 12.01 12.36
N LEU A 70 -12.22 12.81 11.61
CA LEU A 70 -13.57 12.47 11.15
C LEU A 70 -13.48 11.24 10.26
N GLU A 71 -14.07 10.14 10.69
CA GLU A 71 -14.12 8.93 9.89
C GLU A 71 -15.07 9.10 8.70
N VAL A 72 -14.64 8.60 7.56
CA VAL A 72 -15.40 8.55 6.32
C VAL A 72 -15.32 7.13 5.78
N SER A 73 -16.47 6.55 5.47
CA SER A 73 -16.61 5.16 5.06
C SER A 73 -17.61 5.01 3.92
N SER A 74 -17.54 3.88 3.24
CA SER A 74 -18.46 3.49 2.19
C SER A 74 -18.99 2.09 2.50
N SER A 75 -20.28 1.87 2.31
CA SER A 75 -20.96 0.58 2.45
C SER A 75 -21.36 -0.05 1.11
N ASP A 76 -21.07 0.62 -0.01
CA ASP A 76 -21.52 0.27 -1.36
C ASP A 76 -20.36 0.23 -2.37
N GLY A 77 -19.17 -0.16 -1.89
CA GLY A 77 -18.00 -0.35 -2.73
C GLY A 77 -17.51 0.95 -3.37
N GLY A 78 -17.42 2.02 -2.58
CA GLY A 78 -16.84 3.31 -2.98
C GLY A 78 -17.77 4.21 -3.81
N THR A 79 -19.03 3.80 -4.02
CA THR A 79 -20.02 4.57 -4.80
C THR A 79 -20.48 5.80 -4.02
N THR A 80 -20.79 5.63 -2.74
CA THR A 80 -21.14 6.70 -1.82
C THR A 80 -20.25 6.69 -0.58
N TRP A 81 -20.02 7.88 -0.03
CA TRP A 81 -19.15 8.09 1.14
C TRP A 81 -19.90 8.86 2.20
N THR A 82 -19.96 8.30 3.40
CA THR A 82 -20.66 8.88 4.55
C THR A 82 -19.66 9.30 5.61
N THR A 83 -19.87 10.48 6.20
CA THR A 83 -19.10 10.94 7.35
C THR A 83 -19.73 10.43 8.64
N ALA A 84 -18.91 10.09 9.64
CA ALA A 84 -19.41 9.65 10.93
C ALA A 84 -20.20 10.73 11.69
N GLN A 85 -19.93 12.01 11.38
CA GLN A 85 -20.59 13.19 11.94
C GLN A 85 -20.74 14.27 10.86
N THR A 86 -21.71 15.17 11.01
CA THR A 86 -21.97 16.25 10.06
C THR A 86 -21.31 17.55 10.51
N TYR A 87 -20.48 18.12 9.66
CA TYR A 87 -19.87 19.44 9.83
C TYR A 87 -20.24 20.34 8.65
N TYR A 88 -20.35 21.64 8.89
CA TYR A 88 -20.78 22.63 7.91
C TYR A 88 -19.64 23.57 7.51
N TRP A 89 -19.72 24.12 6.30
CA TRP A 89 -18.74 25.08 5.83
C TRP A 89 -18.82 26.40 6.61
N PRO A 90 -17.69 27.02 6.98
CA PRO A 90 -17.71 28.40 7.43
C PRO A 90 -18.17 29.33 6.29
N THR A 91 -18.81 30.45 6.64
CA THR A 91 -19.34 31.42 5.68
C THR A 91 -18.25 32.03 4.79
N SER A 92 -17.01 32.13 5.30
CA SER A 92 -15.86 32.65 4.56
C SER A 92 -14.57 31.91 4.95
N GLY A 93 -13.52 32.09 4.14
CA GLY A 93 -12.22 31.46 4.35
C GLY A 93 -12.05 30.12 3.63
N SER A 94 -10.85 29.54 3.78
CA SER A 94 -10.47 28.25 3.22
C SER A 94 -10.11 27.29 4.34
N LEU A 95 -10.48 26.03 4.14
CA LEU A 95 -10.06 24.93 4.99
C LEU A 95 -8.99 24.10 4.28
N LYS A 96 -8.10 23.53 5.08
CA LYS A 96 -7.13 22.51 4.72
C LYS A 96 -7.66 21.17 5.20
N PHE A 97 -7.67 20.18 4.32
CA PHE A 97 -8.17 18.84 4.57
C PHE A 97 -7.04 17.83 4.41
N PHE A 98 -6.68 17.17 5.50
CA PHE A 98 -5.68 16.12 5.52
C PHE A 98 -6.37 14.79 5.77
N ALA A 99 -6.05 13.77 4.99
CA ALA A 99 -6.63 12.44 5.17
C ALA A 99 -5.64 11.32 4.99
N TYR A 100 -5.92 10.23 5.70
CA TYR A 100 -5.15 9.00 5.63
C TYR A 100 -6.07 7.78 5.73
N ALA A 101 -5.67 6.71 5.04
CA ALA A 101 -6.28 5.39 5.17
C ALA A 101 -5.19 4.32 5.37
N PRO A 102 -5.49 3.21 6.06
CA PRO A 102 -6.75 2.95 6.76
C PRO A 102 -6.94 3.83 8.01
N ALA A 103 -8.19 4.01 8.46
CA ALA A 103 -8.53 4.78 9.66
C ALA A 103 -7.86 4.22 10.94
N THR A 104 -7.46 2.95 10.90
CA THR A 104 -6.79 2.21 11.98
C THR A 104 -5.28 2.47 12.07
N VAL A 105 -4.69 3.29 11.19
CA VAL A 105 -3.26 3.65 11.27
C VAL A 105 -2.96 4.26 12.63
N ALA A 106 -2.03 3.62 13.36
CA ALA A 106 -1.52 4.09 14.64
C ALA A 106 -0.53 5.26 14.44
N GLY A 107 -0.35 6.08 15.49
CA GLY A 107 0.63 7.17 15.49
C GLY A 107 0.24 8.41 14.69
N ALA A 108 -0.96 8.44 14.09
CA ALA A 108 -1.47 9.61 13.37
C ALA A 108 -1.82 10.76 14.34
N ALA A 109 -1.13 11.88 14.17
CA ALA A 109 -1.37 13.16 14.84
C ALA A 109 -1.57 14.25 13.79
N VAL A 110 -2.84 14.42 13.38
CA VAL A 110 -3.25 15.36 12.33
C VAL A 110 -4.24 16.38 12.89
N ASN A 111 -3.79 17.62 13.03
CA ASN A 111 -4.50 18.78 13.55
C ASN A 111 -3.84 20.07 12.99
N ALA A 112 -4.25 21.25 13.43
CA ALA A 112 -3.74 22.53 12.92
C ALA A 112 -2.23 22.76 13.15
N THR A 113 -1.62 22.12 14.15
CA THR A 113 -0.21 22.30 14.53
C THR A 113 0.68 21.08 14.23
N SER A 114 0.10 19.95 13.84
CA SER A 114 0.81 18.70 13.53
C SER A 114 0.13 17.98 12.39
N GLN A 115 0.88 17.56 11.37
CA GLN A 115 0.39 16.68 10.30
C GLN A 115 1.38 15.54 10.07
N LYS A 116 1.37 14.56 10.99
CA LYS A 116 2.37 13.49 11.07
C LYS A 116 1.77 12.13 11.41
N ILE A 117 2.38 11.05 10.93
CA ILE A 117 2.22 9.69 11.44
C ILE A 117 3.56 9.28 12.05
N ALA A 118 3.60 9.08 13.37
CA ALA A 118 4.81 8.71 14.08
C ALA A 118 4.96 7.19 14.20
N GLY A 119 6.17 6.67 13.96
CA GLY A 119 6.53 5.28 14.19
C GLY A 119 5.75 4.27 13.34
N PHE A 120 5.37 4.63 12.12
CA PHE A 120 4.70 3.69 11.21
C PHE A 120 5.60 2.47 10.98
N THR A 121 5.02 1.28 11.05
CA THR A 121 5.70 0.00 10.84
C THR A 121 4.78 -0.94 10.07
N PRO A 122 5.19 -1.47 8.90
CA PRO A 122 4.44 -2.51 8.22
C PRO A 122 4.27 -3.76 9.10
N ALA A 123 3.12 -4.42 8.98
CA ALA A 123 2.88 -5.69 9.67
C ALA A 123 3.98 -6.72 9.33
N PRO A 124 4.41 -7.56 10.29
CA PRO A 124 5.45 -8.56 10.05
C PRO A 124 5.00 -9.60 9.02
N VAL A 125 3.74 -10.04 9.09
CA VAL A 125 3.12 -10.93 8.10
C VAL A 125 2.70 -10.12 6.88
N VAL A 126 3.22 -10.49 5.70
CA VAL A 126 3.01 -9.73 4.45
C VAL A 126 1.54 -9.63 4.07
N ALA A 127 0.75 -10.69 4.25
CA ALA A 127 -0.69 -10.69 3.99
C ALA A 127 -1.47 -9.70 4.88
N ASP A 128 -0.93 -9.35 6.05
CA ASP A 128 -1.56 -8.40 6.98
C ASP A 128 -1.10 -6.96 6.74
N GLN A 129 -0.09 -6.75 5.90
CA GLN A 129 0.39 -5.41 5.57
C GLN A 129 -0.73 -4.60 4.93
N LYS A 130 -0.89 -3.37 5.42
CA LYS A 130 -1.88 -2.42 4.90
C LYS A 130 -1.17 -1.34 4.12
N ASP A 131 -1.75 -0.99 3.00
CA ASP A 131 -1.25 0.07 2.14
C ASP A 131 -1.69 1.42 2.70
N LEU A 132 -0.70 2.19 3.15
CA LEU A 132 -0.90 3.53 3.70
C LEU A 132 -1.11 4.50 2.55
N VAL A 133 -2.25 5.16 2.52
CA VAL A 133 -2.58 6.14 1.49
C VAL A 133 -2.90 7.49 2.12
N ILE A 134 -2.43 8.56 1.47
CA ILE A 134 -2.42 9.93 2.00
C ILE A 134 -3.06 10.88 1.00
N SER A 135 -3.90 11.78 1.48
CA SER A 135 -4.46 12.88 0.68
C SER A 135 -4.32 14.19 1.43
N TYR A 136 -4.07 15.27 0.69
CA TYR A 136 -4.18 16.63 1.18
C TYR A 136 -4.87 17.49 0.12
N ASN A 137 -5.82 18.31 0.53
CA ASN A 137 -6.43 19.29 -0.35
C ASN A 137 -6.87 20.52 0.43
N THR A 138 -7.24 21.58 -0.28
CA THR A 138 -7.90 22.74 0.29
C THR A 138 -9.30 22.89 -0.29
N GLY A 139 -10.17 23.62 0.40
CA GLY A 139 -11.51 23.87 -0.08
C GLY A 139 -12.19 25.06 0.59
N THR A 140 -13.24 25.54 -0.06
CA THR A 140 -14.09 26.65 0.42
C THR A 140 -15.57 26.29 0.22
N LYS A 141 -16.47 27.00 0.93
CA LYS A 141 -17.93 26.85 0.73
C LYS A 141 -18.28 27.00 -0.75
N ALA A 142 -17.88 28.11 -1.37
CA ALA A 142 -18.23 28.45 -2.75
C ALA A 142 -17.77 27.41 -3.79
N ALA A 143 -16.60 26.80 -3.59
CA ALA A 143 -16.05 25.85 -4.54
C ALA A 143 -16.49 24.39 -4.31
N ASN A 144 -16.89 24.04 -3.09
CA ASN A 144 -16.99 22.64 -2.68
C ASN A 144 -18.30 22.26 -1.97
N GLU A 145 -19.22 23.18 -1.69
CA GLU A 145 -20.48 22.87 -1.02
C GLU A 145 -21.35 21.89 -1.83
N THR A 146 -21.49 22.13 -3.14
CA THR A 146 -22.28 21.25 -4.02
C THR A 146 -21.54 19.96 -4.33
N SER A 147 -20.26 20.04 -4.72
CA SER A 147 -19.51 18.88 -5.23
C SER A 147 -18.82 18.06 -4.14
N GLY A 148 -18.57 18.62 -2.97
CA GLY A 148 -17.63 18.05 -2.00
C GLY A 148 -16.15 18.27 -2.37
N VAL A 149 -15.28 18.08 -1.37
CA VAL A 149 -13.82 18.19 -1.47
C VAL A 149 -13.25 16.93 -2.10
N ALA A 150 -12.44 17.08 -3.15
CA ALA A 150 -11.75 15.95 -3.76
C ALA A 150 -10.63 15.44 -2.85
N MET A 151 -10.62 14.15 -2.54
CA MET A 151 -9.61 13.49 -1.72
C MET A 151 -8.83 12.50 -2.58
N ASN A 152 -7.83 13.04 -3.27
CA ASN A 152 -6.99 12.28 -4.19
C ASN A 152 -5.88 11.58 -3.40
N PHE A 153 -6.12 10.32 -3.03
CA PHE A 153 -5.20 9.52 -2.25
C PHE A 153 -3.99 9.07 -3.07
N LYS A 154 -2.83 9.16 -2.43
CA LYS A 154 -1.54 8.73 -2.94
C LYS A 154 -0.97 7.69 -2.02
N HIS A 155 -0.49 6.61 -2.60
CA HIS A 155 0.18 5.56 -1.86
C HIS A 155 1.52 6.02 -1.29
N ALA A 156 1.68 5.87 0.02
CA ALA A 156 2.86 6.31 0.74
C ALA A 156 3.97 5.25 0.80
N LEU A 157 3.67 4.00 0.47
CA LEU A 157 4.61 2.87 0.52
C LEU A 157 5.18 2.51 -0.86
N SER A 158 6.21 1.67 -0.86
CA SER A 158 6.74 1.00 -2.06
C SER A 158 6.27 -0.45 -2.06
N GLN A 159 5.79 -0.93 -3.21
CA GLN A 159 5.41 -2.33 -3.37
C GLN A 159 6.57 -3.14 -3.98
N ILE A 160 6.87 -4.30 -3.42
CA ILE A 160 7.93 -5.19 -3.91
C ILE A 160 7.35 -6.51 -4.38
N GLU A 161 7.65 -6.88 -5.62
CA GLU A 161 7.38 -8.18 -6.21
C GLU A 161 8.70 -8.83 -6.63
N VAL A 162 8.78 -10.14 -6.47
CA VAL A 162 9.93 -10.95 -6.83
C VAL A 162 9.46 -12.03 -7.80
N LYS A 163 10.11 -12.05 -8.95
CA LYS A 163 9.96 -13.08 -9.98
C LYS A 163 11.25 -13.86 -10.10
N ALA A 164 11.15 -15.09 -10.56
CA ALA A 164 12.32 -15.89 -10.90
C ALA A 164 12.12 -16.73 -12.16
N LYS A 165 13.23 -17.04 -12.82
CA LYS A 165 13.33 -17.97 -13.95
C LYS A 165 14.64 -18.73 -13.92
N CYS A 166 14.67 -19.87 -14.58
CA CYS A 166 15.85 -20.68 -14.85
C CYS A 166 15.80 -21.17 -16.30
N SER A 167 16.70 -20.67 -17.15
CA SER A 167 16.76 -21.05 -18.57
C SER A 167 17.62 -22.31 -18.83
N ASN A 168 18.34 -22.79 -17.81
CA ASN A 168 19.19 -23.96 -17.92
C ASN A 168 18.38 -25.25 -17.74
N SER A 169 18.20 -26.01 -18.81
CA SER A 169 17.42 -27.25 -18.83
C SER A 169 18.01 -28.40 -18.00
N ASN A 170 19.30 -28.31 -17.65
CA ASN A 170 20.01 -29.30 -16.84
C ASN A 170 19.92 -28.99 -15.33
N MET A 171 19.15 -27.97 -14.97
CA MET A 171 18.94 -27.55 -13.59
C MET A 171 17.45 -27.59 -13.26
N ARG A 172 17.12 -28.01 -12.05
CA ARG A 172 15.79 -27.90 -11.46
C ARG A 172 15.86 -27.05 -10.21
N ILE A 173 14.99 -26.05 -10.14
CA ILE A 173 14.90 -25.15 -8.99
C ILE A 173 13.45 -25.14 -8.55
N ILE A 174 13.21 -25.61 -7.33
CA ILE A 174 11.89 -25.61 -6.69
C ILE A 174 11.89 -24.51 -5.65
N VAL A 175 10.98 -23.55 -5.78
CA VAL A 175 10.85 -22.40 -4.87
C VAL A 175 9.64 -22.60 -3.97
N LYS A 176 9.78 -22.28 -2.68
CA LYS A 176 8.70 -22.29 -1.68
C LYS A 176 8.36 -20.92 -1.10
N GLY A 177 9.23 -19.93 -1.25
CA GLY A 177 8.99 -18.63 -0.67
C GLY A 177 10.15 -17.67 -0.89
N VAL A 178 9.97 -16.44 -0.42
CA VAL A 178 10.94 -15.36 -0.51
C VAL A 178 10.96 -14.58 0.78
N LYS A 179 12.13 -14.08 1.17
CA LYS A 179 12.27 -13.07 2.21
C LYS A 179 13.08 -11.87 1.73
N ILE A 180 12.76 -10.71 2.29
CA ILE A 180 13.51 -9.46 2.15
C ILE A 180 14.11 -9.14 3.51
N CYS A 181 15.43 -8.97 3.56
CA CYS A 181 16.16 -8.94 4.81
C CYS A 181 16.77 -7.57 5.11
N ARG A 182 16.88 -7.28 6.41
CA ARG A 182 17.55 -6.13 7.00
C ARG A 182 17.06 -4.81 6.43
N ILE A 183 15.73 -4.68 6.39
CA ILE A 183 15.05 -3.46 5.98
C ILE A 183 14.74 -2.65 7.24
N PRO A 184 15.18 -1.38 7.35
CA PRO A 184 14.66 -0.46 8.36
C PRO A 184 13.13 -0.38 8.25
N SER A 185 12.45 -0.83 9.30
CA SER A 185 11.02 -1.14 9.28
C SER A 185 10.14 -0.12 10.00
N THR A 186 10.73 0.85 10.69
CA THR A 186 9.99 1.91 11.39
C THR A 186 10.43 3.27 10.90
N ALA A 187 9.49 4.15 10.57
CA ALA A 187 9.78 5.54 10.22
C ALA A 187 8.60 6.46 10.53
N ASP A 188 8.88 7.76 10.56
CA ASP A 188 7.88 8.81 10.67
C ASP A 188 7.49 9.34 9.29
N PHE A 189 6.21 9.62 9.08
CA PHE A 189 5.69 10.24 7.86
C PHE A 189 5.13 11.64 8.12
N THR A 190 5.52 12.61 7.29
CA THR A 190 5.00 13.98 7.30
C THR A 190 4.09 14.21 6.09
N PHE A 191 2.89 14.75 6.32
CA PHE A 191 1.92 14.98 5.24
C PHE A 191 2.41 16.02 4.22
N PRO A 192 1.93 15.94 2.97
CA PRO A 192 2.29 16.90 1.94
C PRO A 192 1.72 18.29 2.28
N THR A 193 2.44 19.33 1.87
CA THR A 193 2.04 20.74 2.05
C THR A 193 1.37 21.34 0.81
N SER A 194 1.35 20.60 -0.30
CA SER A 194 0.69 20.96 -1.56
C SER A 194 -0.40 19.94 -1.91
N PRO A 195 -1.57 20.38 -2.42
CA PRO A 195 -2.66 19.48 -2.72
C PRO A 195 -2.25 18.28 -3.58
N THR A 196 -2.72 17.09 -3.23
CA THR A 196 -2.38 15.82 -3.88
C THR A 196 -3.14 15.63 -5.20
N VAL A 197 -3.10 16.61 -6.11
CA VAL A 197 -3.80 16.58 -7.40
C VAL A 197 -3.41 15.36 -8.27
N THR A 198 -4.14 15.13 -9.37
CA THR A 198 -3.77 14.10 -10.36
C THR A 198 -2.33 14.30 -10.83
N GLY A 199 -1.55 13.22 -10.87
CA GLY A 199 -0.12 13.25 -11.19
C GLY A 199 0.80 13.74 -10.06
N TYR A 200 0.27 14.15 -8.90
CA TYR A 200 1.09 14.43 -7.72
C TYR A 200 1.74 13.14 -7.21
N GLU A 201 3.05 13.19 -6.98
CA GLU A 201 3.82 12.11 -6.38
C GLU A 201 4.26 12.51 -4.96
N LEU A 202 4.10 11.60 -3.99
CA LEU A 202 4.65 11.80 -2.65
C LEU A 202 6.18 11.77 -2.73
N LEU A 203 6.82 12.65 -1.96
CA LEU A 203 8.27 12.74 -1.89
C LEU A 203 8.81 11.74 -0.88
N GLN A 204 9.93 11.08 -1.21
CA GLN A 204 10.60 10.18 -0.25
C GLN A 204 11.02 10.94 1.03
N SER A 205 11.34 12.23 0.94
CA SER A 205 11.69 13.07 2.10
C SER A 205 10.55 13.29 3.10
N GLN A 206 9.32 12.87 2.77
CA GLN A 206 8.21 12.83 3.72
C GLN A 206 8.36 11.69 4.72
N TRP A 207 9.15 10.67 4.39
CA TRP A 207 9.57 9.63 5.32
C TRP A 207 10.89 10.05 6.01
N SER A 208 10.97 9.86 7.32
CA SER A 208 12.13 10.26 8.11
C SER A 208 12.41 9.31 9.26
N GLY A 209 13.67 9.24 9.70
CA GLY A 209 14.10 8.36 10.78
C GLY A 209 13.90 6.86 10.55
N PRO A 210 14.17 6.29 9.35
CA PRO A 210 14.09 4.85 9.14
C PRO A 210 15.02 4.13 10.12
N SER A 211 14.48 3.17 10.86
CA SER A 211 15.16 2.46 11.94
C SER A 211 14.58 1.05 12.12
N ASN A 212 15.12 0.28 13.08
CA ASN A 212 14.68 -1.09 13.42
C ASN A 212 14.74 -2.05 12.23
N LEU A 213 15.90 -2.65 11.99
CA LEU A 213 16.08 -3.64 10.93
C LEU A 213 15.16 -4.85 11.18
N LYS A 214 14.39 -5.25 10.16
CA LYS A 214 13.60 -6.47 10.15
C LYS A 214 13.75 -7.24 8.85
N ASP A 215 13.42 -8.52 8.94
CA ASP A 215 13.28 -9.43 7.82
C ASP A 215 11.79 -9.74 7.64
N TYR A 216 11.32 -9.76 6.40
CA TYR A 216 9.94 -10.08 6.04
C TYR A 216 9.94 -11.25 5.08
N SER A 217 9.04 -12.23 5.28
CA SER A 217 8.93 -13.40 4.42
C SER A 217 7.51 -13.63 3.92
N THR A 218 7.42 -14.30 2.78
CA THR A 218 6.20 -14.83 2.19
C THR A 218 6.44 -16.26 1.71
N SER A 219 5.43 -17.10 1.85
CA SER A 219 5.45 -18.50 1.42
C SER A 219 4.43 -18.71 0.32
N LEU A 220 4.79 -19.53 -0.66
CA LEU A 220 3.89 -19.93 -1.73
C LEU A 220 2.90 -20.98 -1.21
N SER A 221 1.64 -20.87 -1.64
CA SER A 221 0.60 -21.85 -1.36
C SER A 221 0.93 -23.24 -1.91
N SER A 222 1.79 -23.30 -2.95
CA SER A 222 2.37 -24.53 -3.47
C SER A 222 3.76 -24.26 -4.04
N PRO A 223 4.72 -25.20 -3.94
CA PRO A 223 6.04 -25.02 -4.51
C PRO A 223 5.99 -24.80 -6.03
N VAL A 224 6.81 -23.90 -6.54
CA VAL A 224 6.92 -23.59 -7.97
C VAL A 224 8.23 -24.12 -8.52
N THR A 225 8.18 -24.91 -9.59
CA THR A 225 9.39 -25.27 -10.34
C THR A 225 9.68 -24.20 -11.39
N LEU A 226 10.85 -23.59 -11.34
CA LEU A 226 11.24 -22.55 -12.28
C LEU A 226 11.43 -23.10 -13.70
N THR A 227 11.07 -22.30 -14.69
CA THR A 227 11.29 -22.58 -16.13
C THR A 227 12.00 -21.39 -16.77
N SER A 228 12.16 -21.39 -18.09
CA SER A 228 12.66 -20.23 -18.82
C SER A 228 11.73 -19.01 -18.76
N SER A 229 10.46 -19.22 -18.40
CA SER A 229 9.47 -18.16 -18.20
C SER A 229 9.52 -17.61 -16.77
N GLU A 230 9.24 -16.32 -16.63
CA GLU A 230 9.21 -15.64 -15.33
C GLU A 230 8.00 -16.11 -14.52
N ALA A 231 8.26 -16.68 -13.35
CA ALA A 231 7.24 -17.02 -12.37
C ALA A 231 7.24 -15.98 -11.24
N ASN A 232 6.06 -15.53 -10.80
CA ASN A 232 5.92 -14.78 -9.56
C ASN A 232 6.19 -15.74 -8.38
N ILE A 233 7.19 -15.42 -7.57
CA ILE A 233 7.59 -16.21 -6.39
C ILE A 233 7.33 -15.47 -5.07
N THR A 234 6.72 -14.30 -5.13
CA THR A 234 6.20 -13.57 -3.96
C THR A 234 4.86 -14.13 -3.48
N GLY A 235 4.13 -14.82 -4.35
CA GLY A 235 2.81 -15.40 -4.04
C GLY A 235 1.68 -14.38 -4.20
N ASP A 236 0.66 -14.52 -3.36
CA ASP A 236 -0.59 -13.76 -3.49
C ASP A 236 -0.48 -12.30 -3.00
N HIS A 237 0.52 -12.01 -2.16
CA HIS A 237 0.69 -10.69 -1.53
C HIS A 237 2.10 -10.16 -1.77
N ASN A 238 2.17 -9.01 -2.43
CA ASN A 238 3.42 -8.26 -2.58
C ASN A 238 3.79 -7.56 -1.26
N PHE A 239 5.09 -7.35 -1.03
CA PHE A 239 5.54 -6.62 0.16
C PHE A 239 5.20 -5.13 0.04
N LEU A 240 4.78 -4.51 1.14
CA LEU A 240 4.56 -3.08 1.27
C LEU A 240 5.58 -2.50 2.25
N MET A 241 6.58 -1.81 1.71
CA MET A 241 7.75 -1.33 2.44
C MET A 241 7.80 0.18 2.53
N ILE A 242 8.44 0.68 3.58
CA ILE A 242 8.73 2.11 3.73
C ILE A 242 9.73 2.54 2.64
N PRO A 243 9.42 3.57 1.83
CA PRO A 243 10.33 4.10 0.81
C PRO A 243 11.62 4.64 1.42
N GLN A 244 12.76 4.16 0.95
CA GLN A 244 14.09 4.52 1.44
C GLN A 244 15.19 4.11 0.46
N GLN A 245 16.37 4.73 0.58
CA GLN A 245 17.59 4.21 -0.05
C GLN A 245 18.10 3.00 0.76
N LEU A 246 18.24 1.85 0.10
CA LEU A 246 18.80 0.66 0.72
C LEU A 246 20.34 0.67 0.71
N THR A 247 20.94 0.25 1.83
CA THR A 247 22.35 -0.13 1.89
C THR A 247 22.46 -1.62 1.64
N GLY A 248 23.08 -2.03 0.54
CA GLY A 248 23.18 -3.44 0.17
C GLY A 248 24.11 -4.25 1.08
N TRP A 249 23.75 -5.51 1.32
CA TRP A 249 24.60 -6.49 2.01
C TRP A 249 25.96 -6.65 1.35
N THR A 250 27.00 -6.83 2.18
CA THR A 250 28.39 -6.98 1.70
C THR A 250 28.66 -8.32 1.04
N GLY A 251 27.82 -9.35 1.28
CA GLY A 251 27.98 -10.69 0.72
C GLY A 251 28.81 -11.63 1.60
N GLY A 252 29.06 -11.29 2.87
CA GLY A 252 29.77 -12.13 3.84
C GLY A 252 28.86 -12.69 4.95
N THR A 253 29.47 -13.33 5.96
CA THR A 253 28.74 -13.99 7.06
C THR A 253 27.88 -13.05 7.90
N SER A 254 28.20 -11.75 7.91
CA SER A 254 27.41 -10.72 8.59
C SER A 254 26.20 -10.32 7.75
N ALA A 255 25.00 -10.37 8.34
CA ALA A 255 23.79 -9.80 7.74
C ALA A 255 23.75 -8.27 7.97
N ASP A 256 24.63 -7.55 7.26
CA ASP A 256 24.99 -6.13 7.46
C ASP A 256 24.33 -5.14 6.48
N GLY A 257 23.43 -5.61 5.62
CA GLY A 257 22.70 -4.77 4.68
C GLY A 257 21.55 -5.51 4.03
N ALA A 258 20.87 -4.86 3.08
CA ALA A 258 19.68 -5.36 2.41
C ALA A 258 19.99 -6.41 1.34
N TYR A 259 19.19 -7.47 1.32
CA TYR A 259 19.24 -8.55 0.33
C TYR A 259 17.86 -9.19 0.16
N LEU A 260 17.66 -9.82 -1.00
CA LEU A 260 16.58 -10.77 -1.24
C LEU A 260 17.11 -12.18 -0.99
N SER A 261 16.25 -13.06 -0.52
CA SER A 261 16.59 -14.45 -0.33
C SER A 261 15.42 -15.36 -0.68
N VAL A 262 15.68 -16.38 -1.48
CA VAL A 262 14.66 -17.29 -2.01
C VAL A 262 14.80 -18.64 -1.34
N LEU A 263 13.72 -19.11 -0.71
CA LEU A 263 13.66 -20.45 -0.15
C LEU A 263 13.51 -21.46 -1.28
N CYS A 264 14.57 -22.20 -1.59
CA CYS A 264 14.61 -23.10 -2.73
C CYS A 264 15.36 -24.41 -2.49
N GLN A 265 15.06 -25.37 -3.35
CA GLN A 265 15.85 -26.58 -3.55
C GLN A 265 16.40 -26.54 -4.97
N ILE A 266 17.69 -26.81 -5.12
CA ILE A 266 18.39 -26.76 -6.40
C ILE A 266 19.00 -28.13 -6.67
N SER A 267 18.71 -28.67 -7.84
CA SER A 267 19.20 -29.98 -8.26
C SER A 267 19.75 -29.91 -9.68
N SER A 268 20.80 -30.68 -9.94
CA SER A 268 21.11 -31.08 -11.32
C SER A 268 20.03 -32.02 -11.83
N LYS A 269 19.81 -32.00 -13.14
CA LYS A 269 18.82 -32.81 -13.84
C LYS A 269 19.49 -33.53 -15.01
N ASP A 270 19.29 -34.85 -15.07
CA ASP A 270 19.59 -35.67 -16.23
C ASP A 270 18.38 -36.55 -16.54
N GLY A 271 17.66 -36.24 -17.63
CA GLY A 271 16.39 -36.89 -17.92
C GLY A 271 15.36 -36.75 -16.79
N SER A 272 14.99 -37.89 -16.18
CA SER A 272 14.11 -37.98 -15.01
C SER A 272 14.83 -37.97 -13.67
N ASP A 273 16.16 -38.07 -13.67
CA ASP A 273 16.99 -38.18 -12.49
C ASP A 273 17.38 -36.80 -11.97
N TYR A 274 17.40 -36.67 -10.65
CA TYR A 274 17.73 -35.42 -9.95
C TYR A 274 18.76 -35.69 -8.86
N VAL A 275 19.83 -34.90 -8.86
CA VAL A 275 20.78 -34.86 -7.74
C VAL A 275 20.71 -33.48 -7.12
N GLN A 276 20.23 -33.41 -5.88
CA GLN A 276 20.17 -32.17 -5.10
C GLN A 276 21.59 -31.66 -4.84
N LEU A 277 21.81 -30.39 -5.16
CA LEU A 277 23.08 -29.68 -4.99
C LEU A 277 22.99 -28.60 -3.90
N TYR A 278 21.79 -28.14 -3.58
CA TYR A 278 21.57 -27.17 -2.51
C TYR A 278 20.14 -27.25 -1.96
N PRO A 279 19.96 -27.27 -0.62
CA PRO A 279 20.99 -27.53 0.38
C PRO A 279 21.59 -28.94 0.24
N ASP A 280 22.67 -29.25 0.96
CA ASP A 280 23.22 -30.63 0.99
C ASP A 280 22.28 -31.61 1.71
N ALA A 281 21.47 -31.10 2.64
CA ALA A 281 20.48 -31.88 3.37
C ALA A 281 19.34 -32.37 2.45
N PRO A 282 19.23 -33.69 2.16
CA PRO A 282 18.29 -34.20 1.17
C PRO A 282 16.83 -33.90 1.52
N GLY A 283 16.07 -33.39 0.54
CA GLY A 283 14.64 -33.12 0.69
C GLY A 283 14.30 -31.81 1.42
N LEU A 284 15.28 -31.13 2.01
CA LEU A 284 15.10 -29.81 2.62
C LEU A 284 15.24 -28.68 1.59
N TYR A 285 14.84 -27.48 2.02
CA TYR A 285 15.00 -26.22 1.31
C TYR A 285 15.98 -25.33 2.05
N ALA A 286 16.65 -24.43 1.34
CA ALA A 286 17.48 -23.42 1.95
C ALA A 286 17.43 -22.10 1.19
N TYR A 287 17.90 -21.06 1.85
CA TYR A 287 17.79 -19.69 1.41
C TYR A 287 18.96 -19.28 0.51
N SER A 288 18.65 -18.91 -0.73
CA SER A 288 19.59 -18.46 -1.76
C SER A 288 19.46 -16.95 -1.95
N SER A 289 20.54 -16.22 -1.68
CA SER A 289 20.53 -14.77 -1.49
C SER A 289 21.22 -13.95 -2.57
N VAL A 290 20.73 -12.72 -2.75
CA VAL A 290 21.33 -11.69 -3.61
C VAL A 290 21.14 -10.30 -2.99
N LYS A 291 22.22 -9.52 -2.92
CA LYS A 291 22.17 -8.15 -2.37
C LYS A 291 21.28 -7.23 -3.20
N ILE A 292 20.62 -6.28 -2.53
CA ILE A 292 19.85 -5.21 -3.17
C ILE A 292 20.23 -3.85 -2.56
N ALA A 293 20.31 -2.82 -3.40
CA ALA A 293 20.65 -1.45 -2.99
C ALA A 293 19.76 -0.43 -3.70
N THR A 294 18.54 -0.83 -4.06
CA THR A 294 17.60 0.00 -4.81
C THR A 294 17.12 1.18 -3.98
N ASP A 295 16.89 2.31 -4.64
CA ASP A 295 16.24 3.47 -4.06
C ASP A 295 14.71 3.33 -4.19
N TRP A 296 14.04 2.99 -3.09
CA TRP A 296 12.59 2.79 -3.06
C TRP A 296 11.86 4.12 -2.87
N LYS A 297 10.99 4.46 -3.82
CA LYS A 297 10.19 5.69 -3.84
C LYS A 297 8.72 5.42 -3.48
N PRO A 298 8.04 6.37 -2.84
CA PRO A 298 6.61 6.26 -2.57
C PRO A 298 5.82 6.05 -3.85
N GLY A 299 4.75 5.26 -3.80
CA GLY A 299 3.83 5.11 -4.93
C GLY A 299 4.39 4.30 -6.10
N LYS A 300 5.49 3.56 -5.89
CA LYS A 300 6.14 2.76 -6.94
C LYS A 300 6.08 1.28 -6.62
N LYS A 301 5.98 0.48 -7.67
CA LYS A 301 6.11 -0.98 -7.63
C LYS A 301 7.45 -1.40 -8.22
N TYR A 302 8.24 -2.15 -7.47
CA TYR A 302 9.53 -2.70 -7.87
C TYR A 302 9.39 -4.19 -8.14
N ILE A 303 9.70 -4.63 -9.36
CA ILE A 303 9.67 -6.04 -9.76
C ILE A 303 11.10 -6.52 -9.94
N TYR A 304 11.60 -7.31 -8.99
CA TYR A 304 12.92 -7.95 -9.06
C TYR A 304 12.79 -9.27 -9.80
N THR A 305 13.44 -9.40 -10.96
CA THR A 305 13.41 -10.64 -11.74
C THR A 305 14.74 -11.36 -11.66
N LEU A 306 14.77 -12.44 -10.89
CA LEU A 306 15.94 -13.27 -10.65
C LEU A 306 16.13 -14.30 -11.77
N ASN A 307 17.34 -14.38 -12.34
CA ASN A 307 17.69 -15.34 -13.37
C ASN A 307 18.73 -16.32 -12.82
N TYR A 308 18.24 -17.49 -12.41
CA TYR A 308 19.06 -18.57 -11.87
C TYR A 308 19.78 -19.33 -12.98
N CYS A 309 21.03 -19.70 -12.72
CA CYS A 309 21.84 -20.58 -13.58
C CYS A 309 21.85 -20.17 -15.07
N GLY A 310 21.65 -18.89 -15.36
CA GLY A 310 21.76 -18.34 -16.72
C GLY A 310 23.21 -18.31 -17.20
N PRO A 311 23.47 -17.92 -18.47
CA PRO A 311 24.83 -17.83 -18.99
C PRO A 311 25.76 -16.98 -18.11
N GLY A 312 26.81 -17.62 -17.58
CA GLY A 312 27.76 -17.00 -16.64
C GLY A 312 27.15 -16.52 -15.32
N GLY A 313 26.07 -17.15 -14.86
CA GLY A 313 25.42 -16.91 -13.57
C GLY A 313 25.26 -18.22 -12.79
N GLY A 314 25.19 -18.10 -11.47
CA GLY A 314 25.00 -19.23 -10.56
C GLY A 314 23.67 -19.15 -9.83
N ALA A 315 23.68 -19.57 -8.57
CA ALA A 315 22.51 -19.62 -7.70
C ALA A 315 22.66 -18.72 -6.45
N GLY A 316 23.54 -17.73 -6.49
CA GLY A 316 23.60 -16.68 -5.48
C GLY A 316 24.54 -17.05 -4.35
N GLN A 317 24.22 -16.61 -3.14
CA GLN A 317 25.03 -16.85 -1.95
C GLN A 317 24.19 -17.49 -0.85
N VAL A 318 24.83 -18.30 0.00
CA VAL A 318 24.19 -18.84 1.20
C VAL A 318 23.73 -17.68 2.08
N ASP A 319 22.50 -17.76 2.56
CA ASP A 319 21.90 -16.75 3.42
C ASP A 319 22.64 -16.63 4.77
N PRO A 320 23.03 -15.42 5.20
CA PRO A 320 23.71 -15.21 6.49
C PRO A 320 22.78 -15.33 7.71
N SER A 321 21.47 -15.54 7.49
CA SER A 321 20.45 -15.68 8.53
C SER A 321 19.43 -16.75 8.11
N PRO A 322 19.81 -18.04 7.96
CA PRO A 322 19.11 -19.06 7.17
C PRO A 322 17.81 -19.61 7.80
N THR A 323 17.06 -18.78 8.52
CA THR A 323 15.75 -19.09 9.10
C THR A 323 14.66 -18.23 8.46
N ASP A 324 13.41 -18.71 8.55
CA ASP A 324 12.22 -17.92 8.22
C ASP A 324 11.87 -17.00 9.41
N PRO A 325 11.76 -15.67 9.23
CA PRO A 325 11.38 -14.77 10.31
C PRO A 325 9.96 -15.02 10.89
N GLN A 326 9.05 -15.65 10.13
CA GLN A 326 7.70 -15.98 10.60
C GLN A 326 7.61 -17.37 11.23
N ASN A 327 8.45 -18.31 10.79
CA ASN A 327 8.50 -19.66 11.33
C ASN A 327 9.96 -20.15 11.48
N PRO A 328 10.70 -19.68 12.51
CA PRO A 328 12.12 -19.98 12.65
C PRO A 328 12.45 -21.46 12.85
N SER A 329 11.46 -22.28 13.20
CA SER A 329 11.58 -23.72 13.44
C SER A 329 10.93 -24.58 12.35
N ASP A 330 10.70 -24.03 11.15
CA ASP A 330 10.13 -24.81 10.04
C ASP A 330 11.03 -26.02 9.73
N PRO A 331 10.55 -27.27 9.91
CA PRO A 331 11.36 -28.47 9.73
C PRO A 331 11.71 -28.76 8.28
N THR A 332 11.13 -28.01 7.32
CA THR A 332 11.42 -28.14 5.88
C THR A 332 12.58 -27.26 5.43
N ILE A 333 13.09 -26.38 6.30
CA ILE A 333 14.21 -25.48 6.03
C ILE A 333 15.46 -26.06 6.70
N ASP A 334 16.55 -26.20 5.95
CA ASP A 334 17.86 -26.52 6.52
C ASP A 334 18.40 -25.30 7.29
N PRO A 335 18.57 -25.39 8.63
CA PRO A 335 19.06 -24.28 9.43
C PRO A 335 20.58 -24.08 9.31
N THR A 336 21.29 -25.01 8.67
CA THR A 336 22.75 -25.02 8.53
C THR A 336 23.19 -25.32 7.09
N PRO A 337 22.71 -24.57 6.09
CA PRO A 337 22.92 -24.91 4.68
C PRO A 337 24.32 -24.56 4.16
N GLY A 338 25.22 -24.09 5.02
CA GLY A 338 26.56 -23.61 4.69
C GLY A 338 26.92 -22.34 5.45
N THR A 339 28.07 -21.74 5.12
CA THR A 339 28.52 -20.48 5.70
C THR A 339 27.92 -19.31 4.92
N GLY A 340 27.30 -18.34 5.61
CA GLY A 340 26.68 -17.18 4.97
C GLY A 340 27.65 -16.42 4.07
N GLY A 341 27.20 -16.09 2.85
CA GLY A 341 28.03 -15.47 1.82
C GLY A 341 28.74 -16.44 0.88
N ASP A 342 28.82 -17.74 1.20
CA ASP A 342 29.43 -18.72 0.31
C ASP A 342 28.67 -18.82 -1.02
N PRO A 343 29.36 -18.91 -2.17
CA PRO A 343 28.71 -18.97 -3.47
C PRO A 343 27.98 -20.29 -3.68
N ILE A 344 26.72 -20.22 -4.13
CA ILE A 344 25.93 -21.37 -4.53
C ILE A 344 26.09 -21.57 -6.04
N LEU A 345 26.60 -22.74 -6.45
CA LEU A 345 26.92 -23.07 -7.84
C LEU A 345 27.89 -22.08 -8.51
N GLY A 346 28.88 -21.59 -7.75
CA GLY A 346 30.06 -20.91 -8.29
C GLY A 346 29.84 -19.49 -8.81
N GLY A 347 28.66 -18.88 -8.63
CA GLY A 347 28.43 -17.51 -9.09
C GLY A 347 27.11 -16.86 -8.63
N PRO A 348 26.97 -15.54 -8.85
CA PRO A 348 25.80 -14.78 -8.38
C PRO A 348 24.55 -15.07 -9.21
N ILE A 349 23.38 -14.82 -8.61
CA ILE A 349 22.12 -14.65 -9.36
C ILE A 349 22.16 -13.30 -10.05
N LYS A 350 21.96 -13.29 -11.37
CA LYS A 350 21.73 -12.04 -12.11
C LYS A 350 20.28 -11.64 -11.96
N PHE A 351 20.00 -10.35 -11.82
CA PHE A 351 18.63 -9.86 -11.77
C PHE A 351 18.46 -8.51 -12.45
N THR A 352 17.23 -8.23 -12.82
CA THR A 352 16.78 -6.91 -13.29
C THR A 352 15.73 -6.36 -12.34
N VAL A 353 15.59 -5.03 -12.32
CA VAL A 353 14.53 -4.35 -11.56
C VAL A 353 13.72 -3.52 -12.55
N THR A 354 12.43 -3.79 -12.63
CA THR A 354 11.48 -2.94 -13.36
C THR A 354 10.70 -2.11 -12.34
N VAL A 355 10.42 -0.85 -12.67
CA VAL A 355 9.69 0.08 -11.80
C VAL A 355 8.44 0.55 -12.51
N ASP A 356 7.28 0.25 -11.91
CA ASP A 356 5.98 0.70 -12.39
C ASP A 356 5.42 1.78 -11.45
N ASN A 357 4.70 2.73 -12.01
CA ASN A 357 3.92 3.71 -11.23
C ASN A 357 2.60 3.10 -10.78
N TRP A 358 2.14 3.45 -9.58
CA TRP A 358 0.73 3.33 -9.23
C TRP A 358 -0.03 4.47 -9.91
N ALA A 359 -0.76 4.14 -10.98
CA ALA A 359 -1.37 5.09 -11.88
C ALA A 359 -2.71 5.58 -11.33
N ASP A 360 -2.95 6.88 -11.32
CA ASP A 360 -4.23 7.45 -10.88
C ASP A 360 -5.40 6.93 -11.77
N GLU A 361 -6.44 6.35 -11.17
CA GLU A 361 -7.72 6.10 -11.83
C GLU A 361 -8.66 7.23 -11.44
N ASN A 362 -9.04 8.04 -12.42
CA ASN A 362 -10.03 9.06 -12.24
C ASN A 362 -11.37 8.51 -12.72
N VAL A 363 -12.15 7.94 -11.80
CA VAL A 363 -13.54 7.61 -12.12
C VAL A 363 -14.34 8.88 -11.94
N GLY A 364 -14.75 9.49 -13.05
CA GLY A 364 -15.71 10.59 -13.02
C GLY A 364 -17.00 10.08 -12.38
N ILE A 365 -17.24 10.46 -11.14
CA ILE A 365 -18.52 10.19 -10.48
C ILE A 365 -19.53 11.17 -11.09
N ASN A 366 -20.40 10.66 -11.95
CA ASN A 366 -21.67 11.33 -12.22
C ASN A 366 -22.45 11.31 -10.90
N MET A 367 -22.66 12.48 -10.33
CA MET A 367 -23.65 12.70 -9.27
C MET A 367 -25.04 12.77 -9.88
#